data_AF-A0A372DL87-F1
#
_entry.id   AF-A0A372DL87-F1
#
_cell.length_a   1.000
_cell.length_b   1.000
_cell.length_c   1.000
_cell.angle_alpha   90.00
_cell.angle_beta   90.00
_cell.angle_gamma   90.00
#
_symmetry.space_group_name_H-M   'P 1'
#
loop_
_entity.id
_entity.type
_entity.pdbx_description
1 polymer ?
#
loop_
_entity_poly.entity_id
_entity_poly.type
_entity_poly.pdbx_seq_one_letter_code
_entity_poly.pdbx_strand_id
1 'polypeptide(L)'
;MTLNSVETRQAIDDELSQRPLDLDPAGYFVIYLDREQALICAKHYSTVINDRGLATDPVTGKVIPAKGSVPRTAEALYTGRTAKELCVKLLEQTQPIPVSMLDHAAYLGREFMRAEQALATGAEYIQD
;
A
#
# COMPACT_ATOMS: atom_id res chain seq x y z
N MET A 1 -3.03 -23.05 27.36
CA MET A 1 -2.41 -21.73 27.07
C MET A 1 -1.99 -21.74 25.61
N THR A 2 -2.87 -21.30 24.71
CA THR A 2 -2.64 -21.21 23.25
C THR A 2 -3.29 -19.93 22.71
N LEU A 3 -3.33 -18.87 23.52
CA LEU A 3 -4.07 -17.64 23.19
C LEU A 3 -3.32 -16.72 22.21
N ASN A 4 -2.11 -17.08 21.76
CA ASN A 4 -1.31 -16.20 20.90
C ASN A 4 -0.25 -16.96 20.08
N SER A 5 -0.62 -18.07 19.43
CA SER A 5 0.30 -18.73 18.49
C SER A 5 0.51 -17.84 17.25
N VAL A 6 1.51 -18.17 16.43
CA VAL A 6 1.69 -17.52 15.11
C VAL A 6 0.43 -17.67 14.26
N GLU A 7 -0.18 -18.86 14.28
CA GLU A 7 -1.40 -19.17 13.54
C GLU A 7 -2.59 -18.32 14.01
N THR A 8 -2.74 -18.14 15.33
CA THR A 8 -3.81 -17.28 15.87
C THR A 8 -3.64 -15.83 15.46
N ARG A 9 -2.40 -15.30 15.42
CA ARG A 9 -2.14 -13.93 14.96
C ARG A 9 -2.43 -13.77 13.46
N GLN A 10 -1.98 -14.73 12.64
CA GLN A 10 -2.23 -14.70 11.20
C GLN A 10 -3.74 -14.74 10.89
N ALA A 11 -4.50 -15.58 11.59
CA ALA A 11 -5.94 -15.66 11.39
C ALA A 11 -6.67 -14.34 11.73
N ILE A 12 -6.22 -13.62 12.77
CA ILE A 12 -6.74 -12.30 13.12
C ILE A 12 -6.42 -11.29 12.02
N ASP A 13 -5.17 -11.28 11.53
CA ASP A 13 -4.75 -10.38 10.46
C ASP A 13 -5.54 -10.66 9.16
N ASP A 14 -5.69 -11.93 8.76
CA ASP A 14 -6.44 -12.35 7.57
C ASP A 14 -7.93 -11.92 7.65
N GLU A 15 -8.57 -12.08 8.82
CA GLU A 15 -9.94 -11.61 9.06
C GLU A 15 -10.02 -10.08 8.92
N LEU A 16 -9.09 -9.37 9.55
CA LEU A 16 -9.06 -7.91 9.51
C LEU A 16 -8.77 -7.37 8.11
N SER A 17 -8.01 -8.07 7.27
CA SER A 17 -7.72 -7.65 5.89
C SER A 17 -8.93 -7.72 4.96
N GLN A 18 -10.03 -8.38 5.38
CA GLN A 18 -11.31 -8.35 4.65
C GLN A 18 -12.16 -7.11 4.94
N ARG A 19 -11.75 -6.25 5.87
CA ARG A 19 -12.52 -5.05 6.24
C ARG A 19 -12.53 -4.04 5.08
N PRO A 20 -13.62 -3.27 4.93
CA PRO A 20 -13.61 -2.14 4.00
C PRO A 20 -12.58 -1.10 4.47
N LEU A 21 -11.87 -0.51 3.50
CA LEU A 21 -11.04 0.68 3.70
C LEU A 21 -11.56 1.76 2.74
N ASP A 22 -11.78 2.96 3.28
CA ASP A 22 -12.18 4.11 2.47
C ASP A 22 -11.08 4.50 1.49
N LEU A 23 -11.40 5.30 0.48
CA LEU A 23 -10.40 5.76 -0.48
C LEU A 23 -9.68 7.00 0.05
N ASP A 24 -8.35 6.97 0.11
CA ASP A 24 -7.55 8.17 0.40
C ASP A 24 -7.59 9.16 -0.79
N PRO A 25 -8.04 10.41 -0.57
CA PRO A 25 -8.02 11.45 -1.59
C PRO A 25 -6.65 11.72 -2.22
N ALA A 26 -5.56 11.47 -1.49
CA ALA A 26 -4.19 11.63 -2.00
C ALA A 26 -3.81 10.53 -3.00
N GLY A 27 -4.59 9.44 -3.07
CA GLY A 27 -4.41 8.36 -4.02
C GLY A 27 -4.19 7.00 -3.37
N TYR A 28 -3.72 6.04 -4.16
CA TYR A 28 -3.43 4.69 -3.69
C TYR A 28 -2.03 4.23 -4.10
N PHE A 29 -1.58 3.15 -3.46
CA PHE A 29 -0.28 2.56 -3.68
C PHE A 29 -0.38 1.12 -4.16
N VAL A 30 0.46 0.76 -5.12
CA VAL A 30 0.74 -0.62 -5.50
C VAL A 30 2.14 -0.95 -5.04
N ILE A 31 2.25 -1.94 -4.16
CA ILE A 31 3.51 -2.34 -3.54
C ILE A 31 3.99 -3.65 -4.17
N TYR A 32 5.27 -3.73 -4.50
CA TYR A 32 5.90 -4.95 -4.99
C TYR A 32 7.38 -5.00 -4.57
N LEU A 33 7.99 -6.18 -4.72
CA LEU A 33 9.40 -6.38 -4.40
C LEU A 33 10.23 -6.44 -5.68
N ASP A 34 11.28 -5.64 -5.76
CA ASP A 34 12.38 -5.86 -6.70
C ASP A 34 13.44 -6.70 -5.98
N ARG A 35 13.42 -8.02 -6.24
CA ARG A 35 14.31 -8.97 -5.56
C ARG A 35 15.74 -8.93 -6.08
N GLU A 36 15.95 -8.53 -7.33
CA GLU A 36 17.29 -8.42 -7.90
C GLU A 36 18.07 -7.29 -7.22
N GLN A 37 17.39 -6.18 -6.94
CA GLN A 37 17.98 -5.01 -6.28
C GLN A 37 17.78 -4.99 -4.75
N ALA A 38 17.05 -5.98 -4.20
CA ALA A 38 16.66 -6.04 -2.80
C ALA A 38 15.90 -4.78 -2.31
N LEU A 39 14.90 -4.35 -3.09
CA LEU A 39 14.10 -3.15 -2.80
C LEU A 39 12.62 -3.48 -2.63
N ILE A 40 11.99 -2.77 -1.70
CA ILE A 40 10.53 -2.57 -1.64
C ILE A 40 10.21 -1.40 -2.56
N CYS A 41 9.24 -1.58 -3.45
CA CYS A 41 8.82 -0.60 -4.44
C CYS A 41 7.34 -0.24 -4.21
N ALA A 42 7.03 1.05 -4.04
CA ALA A 42 5.69 1.57 -3.85
C ALA A 42 5.36 2.56 -4.98
N LYS A 43 4.52 2.13 -5.92
CA LYS A 43 3.99 3.01 -6.99
C LYS A 43 2.80 3.77 -6.45
N HIS A 44 2.84 5.08 -6.53
CA HIS A 44 1.73 5.95 -6.17
C HIS A 44 0.92 6.35 -7.40
N TYR A 45 -0.39 6.35 -7.24
CA TYR A 45 -1.35 6.78 -8.24
C TYR A 45 -2.33 7.77 -7.62
N SER A 46 -2.41 8.97 -8.18
CA SER A 46 -3.44 9.93 -7.81
C SER A 46 -4.83 9.46 -8.21
N THR A 47 -5.81 9.99 -7.48
CA THR A 47 -7.21 9.68 -7.68
C THR A 47 -8.06 10.91 -7.42
N VAL A 48 -9.18 11.04 -8.12
CA VAL A 48 -10.25 11.99 -7.77
C VAL A 48 -11.42 11.17 -7.26
N ILE A 49 -12.04 11.60 -6.17
CA ILE A 49 -13.29 11.01 -5.69
C ILE A 49 -14.43 11.81 -6.32
N ASN A 50 -15.26 11.17 -7.13
CA ASN A 50 -16.39 11.84 -7.77
C ASN A 50 -17.60 11.98 -6.81
N ASP A 51 -18.65 12.67 -7.25
CA ASP A 51 -19.88 12.90 -6.47
C ASP A 51 -20.61 11.62 -6.02
N ARG A 52 -20.25 10.46 -6.58
CA ARG A 52 -20.79 9.15 -6.21
C ARG A 52 -19.89 8.40 -5.23
N GLY A 53 -18.81 9.02 -4.74
CA GLY A 53 -17.83 8.40 -3.85
C GLY A 53 -16.90 7.40 -4.54
N LEU A 54 -16.79 7.43 -5.88
CA LEU A 54 -15.94 6.51 -6.63
C LEU A 54 -14.59 7.14 -6.97
N ALA A 55 -13.53 6.36 -6.80
CA ALA A 55 -12.19 6.66 -7.33
C ALA A 55 -12.22 6.75 -8.86
N THR A 56 -11.78 7.87 -9.41
CA THR A 56 -11.60 8.09 -10.84
C THR A 56 -10.18 8.52 -11.17
N ASP A 57 -9.74 8.15 -12.36
CA ASP A 57 -8.47 8.59 -12.91
C ASP A 57 -8.55 10.11 -13.20
N PRO A 58 -7.63 10.95 -12.67
CA PRO A 58 -7.72 12.40 -12.83
C PRO A 58 -7.57 12.90 -14.27
N VAL A 59 -6.95 12.10 -15.15
CA VAL A 59 -6.71 12.46 -16.56
C VAL A 59 -7.89 12.06 -17.43
N THR A 60 -8.43 10.86 -17.22
CA THR A 60 -9.46 10.27 -18.09
C THR A 60 -10.88 10.37 -17.52
N GLY A 61 -11.02 10.65 -16.23
CA GLY A 61 -12.29 10.67 -15.50
C GLY A 61 -12.95 9.30 -15.31
N LYS A 62 -12.31 8.21 -15.77
CA LYS A 62 -12.85 6.85 -15.68
C LYS A 62 -12.73 6.30 -14.26
N VAL A 63 -13.73 5.53 -13.84
CA VAL A 63 -13.70 4.82 -12.54
C VAL A 63 -12.56 3.81 -12.52
N ILE A 64 -11.80 3.80 -11.43
CA ILE A 64 -10.75 2.83 -11.17
C ILE A 64 -11.40 1.61 -10.51
N PRO A 65 -11.33 0.42 -11.13
CA PRO A 65 -11.93 -0.77 -10.57
C PRO A 65 -11.12 -1.25 -9.36
N ALA A 66 -11.82 -1.76 -8.34
CA ALA A 66 -11.18 -2.37 -7.18
C ALA A 66 -10.44 -3.69 -7.51
N LYS A 67 -10.76 -4.32 -8.65
CA LYS A 67 -10.12 -5.55 -9.12
C LYS A 67 -9.68 -5.42 -10.56
N GLY A 68 -8.49 -5.94 -10.86
CA GLY A 68 -7.85 -5.85 -12.18
C GLY A 68 -7.01 -4.58 -12.33
N SER A 69 -6.16 -4.57 -13.36
CA SER A 69 -5.29 -3.43 -13.66
C SER A 69 -5.82 -2.69 -14.87
N VAL A 70 -5.96 -1.37 -14.75
CA VAL A 70 -6.13 -0.46 -15.88
C VAL A 70 -4.74 0.11 -16.19
N PRO A 71 -4.32 0.21 -17.47
CA PRO A 71 -3.06 0.85 -17.81
C PRO A 71 -3.04 2.29 -17.29
N ARG A 72 -2.29 2.51 -16.21
CA ARG A 72 -2.09 3.82 -15.59
C ARG A 72 -0.60 4.04 -15.37
N THR A 73 -0.16 5.27 -15.57
CA THR A 73 1.21 5.69 -15.25
C THR A 73 1.22 6.08 -13.78
N ALA A 74 2.14 5.48 -13.01
CA ALA A 74 2.36 5.90 -11.64
C ALA A 74 2.92 7.34 -11.64
N GLU A 75 2.41 8.20 -10.77
CA GLU A 75 2.92 9.57 -10.65
C GLU A 75 4.28 9.61 -9.98
N ALA A 76 4.49 8.68 -9.05
CA ALA A 76 5.75 8.50 -8.35
C ALA A 76 6.04 7.02 -8.08
N LEU A 77 7.33 6.71 -8.04
CA LEU A 77 7.85 5.44 -7.54
C LEU A 77 8.74 5.73 -6.35
N TYR A 78 8.36 5.22 -5.19
CA TYR A 78 9.18 5.26 -3.98
C TYR A 78 9.82 3.90 -3.79
N THR A 79 11.12 3.89 -3.51
CA THR A 79 11.85 2.66 -3.20
C THR A 79 12.54 2.77 -1.85
N GLY A 80 12.68 1.65 -1.16
CA GLY A 80 13.40 1.58 0.10
C GLY A 80 13.84 0.16 0.40
N ARG A 81 14.84 0.04 1.27
CA ARG A 81 15.37 -1.25 1.73
C ARG A 81 14.61 -1.75 2.97
N THR A 82 14.04 -0.82 3.72
CA THR A 82 13.29 -1.10 4.95
C THR A 82 11.96 -0.36 4.95
N ALA A 83 11.02 -0.84 5.75
CA ALA A 83 9.75 -0.17 5.97
C ALA A 83 9.94 1.25 6.51
N LYS A 84 10.86 1.40 7.47
CA LYS A 84 11.19 2.71 8.05
C LYS A 84 11.68 3.70 6.99
N GLU A 85 12.54 3.25 6.06
CA GLU A 85 13.03 4.10 4.98
C GLU A 85 11.89 4.62 4.10
N LEU A 86 10.94 3.75 3.73
CA LEU A 86 9.77 4.16 2.96
C LEU A 86 8.85 5.10 3.75
N CYS A 87 8.54 4.78 5.01
CA CYS A 87 7.70 5.64 5.85
C CYS A 87 8.28 7.06 5.97
N VAL A 88 9.58 7.19 6.25
CA VAL A 88 10.25 8.50 6.33
C VAL A 88 10.21 9.22 4.98
N LYS A 89 10.51 8.51 3.87
CA LYS A 89 10.45 9.10 2.52
C LYS A 89 9.06 9.65 2.21
N LEU A 90 8.01 8.87 2.46
CA LEU A 90 6.62 9.21 2.15
C LEU A 90 6.07 10.30 3.06
N LEU A 91 6.24 10.15 4.38
CA LEU A 91 5.50 10.95 5.37
C LEU A 91 6.28 12.14 5.92
N GLU A 92 7.60 12.16 5.76
CA GLU A 92 8.46 13.21 6.34
C GLU A 92 9.26 13.98 5.29
N GLN A 93 9.63 13.35 4.16
CA GLN A 93 10.54 13.95 3.16
C GLN A 93 9.86 14.36 1.86
N THR A 94 8.68 13.84 1.56
CA THR A 94 7.95 14.12 0.31
C THR A 94 6.92 15.22 0.54
N GLN A 95 6.87 16.20 -0.36
CA GLN A 95 5.86 17.25 -0.37
C GLN A 95 5.26 17.42 -1.78
N PRO A 96 3.93 17.44 -1.95
CA PRO A 96 2.93 17.16 -0.92
C PRO A 96 3.03 15.71 -0.40
N ILE A 97 2.67 15.49 0.87
CA ILE A 97 2.61 14.15 1.44
C ILE A 97 1.60 13.33 0.61
N PRO A 98 2.01 12.20 0.00
CA PRO A 98 1.17 11.43 -0.93
C PRO A 98 0.16 10.51 -0.21
N VAL A 99 -0.14 10.80 1.05
CA VAL A 99 -1.07 10.09 1.94
C VAL A 99 -1.78 11.16 2.77
N SER A 100 -3.10 11.19 2.77
CA SER A 100 -3.88 12.19 3.53
C SER A 100 -4.64 11.60 4.71
N MET A 101 -4.79 10.27 4.78
CA MET A 101 -5.52 9.59 5.86
C MET A 101 -4.58 8.80 6.79
N LEU A 102 -4.83 8.88 8.11
CA LEU A 102 -3.99 8.23 9.12
C LEU A 102 -4.08 6.70 9.10
N ASP A 103 -5.26 6.16 8.80
CA ASP A 103 -5.47 4.73 8.63
C ASP A 103 -4.70 4.17 7.42
N HIS A 104 -4.55 4.96 6.36
CA HIS A 104 -3.74 4.66 5.18
C HIS A 104 -2.25 4.72 5.49
N ALA A 105 -1.80 5.72 6.25
CA ALA A 105 -0.43 5.76 6.74
C ALA A 105 -0.10 4.51 7.60
N ALA A 106 -1.04 4.10 8.47
CA ALA A 106 -0.91 2.88 9.26
C ALA A 106 -0.94 1.61 8.39
N TYR A 107 -1.78 1.55 7.36
CA TYR A 107 -1.82 0.46 6.38
C TYR A 107 -0.48 0.31 5.66
N LEU A 108 0.04 1.40 5.08
CA LEU A 108 1.32 1.39 4.39
C LEU A 108 2.47 0.95 5.29
N GLY A 109 2.50 1.41 6.54
CA GLY A 109 3.48 0.95 7.51
C GLY A 109 3.45 -0.57 7.73
N ARG A 110 2.27 -1.18 7.85
CA ARG A 110 2.14 -2.64 7.97
C ARG A 110 2.56 -3.36 6.69
N GLU A 111 2.12 -2.87 5.54
CA GLU A 111 2.47 -3.46 4.25
C GLU A 111 3.98 -3.41 3.99
N PHE A 112 4.64 -2.31 4.29
CA PHE A 112 6.09 -2.22 4.14
C PHE A 112 6.84 -3.14 5.10
N MET A 113 6.36 -3.33 6.33
CA MET A 113 6.95 -4.29 7.26
C MET A 113 6.81 -5.73 6.74
N ARG A 114 5.65 -6.09 6.17
CA ARG A 114 5.42 -7.40 5.55
C ARG A 114 6.31 -7.60 4.32
N ALA A 115 6.41 -6.56 3.47
CA ALA A 115 7.28 -6.54 2.30
C ALA A 115 8.76 -6.70 2.68
N GLU A 116 9.24 -5.97 3.70
CA GLU A 116 10.60 -6.09 4.24
C GLU A 116 10.89 -7.52 4.72
N GLN A 117 9.95 -8.10 5.49
CA GLN A 117 10.08 -9.48 5.99
C GLN A 117 10.12 -10.51 4.84
N ALA A 118 9.30 -10.33 3.81
CA ALA A 118 9.26 -11.20 2.63
C ALA A 118 10.53 -11.08 1.76
N LEU A 119 11.14 -9.88 1.71
CA LEU A 119 12.47 -9.70 1.13
C LEU A 119 13.54 -10.45 1.94
N ALA A 120 13.55 -10.27 3.26
CA ALA A 120 14.55 -10.86 4.14
C ALA A 120 14.50 -12.40 4.18
N THR A 121 13.31 -12.97 4.06
CA THR A 121 13.09 -14.44 4.15
C THR A 121 13.00 -15.13 2.80
N GLY A 122 12.84 -14.38 1.70
CA GLY A 122 12.52 -14.95 0.40
C GLY A 122 11.06 -15.43 0.27
N ALA A 123 10.21 -15.22 1.29
CA ALA A 123 8.79 -15.57 1.24
C ALA A 123 8.03 -14.74 0.21
N GLU A 124 6.89 -15.25 -0.27
CA GLU A 124 6.00 -14.50 -1.15
C GLU A 124 5.42 -13.27 -0.43
N TYR A 125 5.30 -12.15 -1.16
CA TYR A 125 4.62 -10.95 -0.69
C TYR A 125 3.40 -10.73 -1.57
N ILE A 126 2.24 -10.67 -0.94
CA ILE A 126 0.98 -10.27 -1.55
C ILE A 126 0.46 -9.10 -0.71
N GLN A 127 0.22 -7.98 -1.39
CA GLN A 127 -0.39 -6.82 -0.76
C GLN A 127 -1.82 -7.16 -0.34
N ASP A 128 -2.22 -6.71 0.85
CA ASP A 128 -3.59 -6.83 1.38
C ASP A 128 -4.63 -6.06 0.55
#